data_AF-A0A5C4IR52-F1
#
_entry.id   AF-A0A5C4IR52-F1
#
_cell.length_a   1.000
_cell.length_b   1.000
_cell.length_c   1.000
_cell.angle_alpha   90.00
_cell.angle_beta   90.00
_cell.angle_gamma   90.00
#
_symmetry.space_group_name_H-M   'P 1'
#
loop_
_entity.id
_entity.type
_entity.pdbx_description
1 polymer ?
#
loop_
_entity_poly.entity_id
_entity_poly.type
_entity_poly.pdbx_seq_one_letter_code
_entity_poly.pdbx_strand_id
1 'polypeptide(L)'
;MTLDETALSKPLRMSRRRFGWGVTAVIVSGLLGVAVHVCATWAPEVGPNWLVLFVLPGWTLFFGAHLISGAAAVTGLALLLPPLLRRIRRTWLRRLVAVLVVMAAIAGSLPWLVSFVGLGLNMIQGTYSKVSAEGGESVIIEHSGFDRRAYSVFRQKSSFLWEKSVGWQTAPDVFDADNCTLAAREADLLLTCGTDRVPVPSLN
;
A
#
# COMPACT_ATOMS: atom_id res chain seq x y z
N MET A 1 -40.99 -29.84 -41.22
CA MET A 1 -40.71 -28.79 -40.22
C MET A 1 -39.22 -28.50 -40.29
N THR A 2 -38.84 -27.64 -41.22
CA THR A 2 -37.45 -27.29 -41.55
C THR A 2 -36.98 -26.20 -40.60
N LEU A 3 -36.05 -26.53 -39.72
CA LEU A 3 -35.40 -25.57 -38.83
C LEU A 3 -34.47 -24.70 -39.68
N ASP A 4 -34.79 -23.41 -39.70
CA ASP A 4 -34.06 -22.38 -40.41
C ASP A 4 -32.70 -22.13 -39.71
N GLU A 5 -31.64 -22.78 -40.20
CA GLU A 5 -30.25 -22.64 -39.72
C GLU A 5 -29.56 -21.37 -40.25
N THR A 6 -30.30 -20.43 -40.86
CA THR A 6 -29.73 -19.20 -41.43
C THR A 6 -29.79 -17.99 -40.49
N ALA A 7 -29.76 -18.24 -39.17
CA ALA A 7 -29.43 -17.21 -38.18
C ALA A 7 -27.93 -16.84 -38.25
N LEU A 8 -27.63 -16.13 -39.34
CA LEU A 8 -26.47 -15.33 -39.65
C LEU A 8 -25.74 -14.89 -38.38
N SER A 9 -24.68 -15.63 -38.02
CA SER A 9 -23.75 -15.24 -36.99
C SER A 9 -23.05 -13.96 -37.45
N LYS A 10 -23.63 -12.79 -37.16
CA LYS A 10 -22.96 -11.51 -37.35
C LYS A 10 -21.59 -11.63 -36.67
N PRO A 11 -20.47 -11.52 -37.42
CA PRO A 11 -19.16 -11.55 -36.79
C PRO A 11 -19.14 -10.40 -35.80
N LEU A 12 -19.07 -10.75 -34.51
CA LEU A 12 -18.87 -9.79 -33.43
C LEU A 12 -17.49 -9.16 -33.66
N ARG A 13 -17.46 -8.09 -34.47
CA ARG A 13 -16.29 -7.23 -34.64
C ARG A 13 -16.01 -6.60 -33.29
N MET A 14 -15.04 -7.18 -32.62
CA MET A 14 -14.44 -6.56 -31.46
C MET A 14 -13.90 -5.20 -31.91
N SER A 15 -14.31 -4.12 -31.25
CA SER A 15 -13.74 -2.82 -31.58
C SER A 15 -12.25 -2.90 -31.25
N ARG A 16 -11.39 -2.65 -32.24
CA ARG A 16 -9.92 -2.66 -32.09
C ARG A 16 -9.48 -1.82 -30.89
N ARG A 17 -10.25 -0.76 -30.60
CA ARG A 17 -10.13 0.09 -29.42
C ARG A 17 -10.31 -0.66 -28.09
N ARG A 18 -11.39 -1.43 -27.89
CA ARG A 18 -11.63 -2.14 -26.61
C ARG A 18 -10.54 -3.18 -26.30
N PHE A 19 -10.09 -3.90 -27.34
CA PHE A 19 -8.98 -4.84 -27.19
C PHE A 19 -7.68 -4.14 -26.82
N GLY A 20 -7.36 -3.03 -27.51
CA GLY A 20 -6.19 -2.20 -27.20
C GLY A 20 -6.20 -1.71 -25.75
N TRP A 21 -7.31 -1.11 -25.29
CA TRP A 21 -7.45 -0.65 -23.91
C TRP A 21 -7.31 -1.77 -22.88
N GLY A 22 -7.86 -2.96 -23.16
CA GLY A 22 -7.72 -4.12 -22.29
C GLY A 22 -6.27 -4.59 -22.14
N VAL A 23 -5.53 -4.67 -23.26
CA VAL A 23 -4.10 -5.03 -23.24
C VAL A 23 -3.27 -3.97 -22.52
N THR A 24 -3.49 -2.69 -22.80
CA THR A 24 -2.79 -1.60 -22.13
C THR A 24 -3.01 -1.63 -20.62
N ALA A 25 -4.25 -1.85 -20.17
CA ALA A 25 -4.58 -1.93 -18.74
C ALA A 25 -3.85 -3.09 -18.04
N VAL A 26 -3.75 -4.26 -18.68
CA VAL A 26 -3.02 -5.42 -18.14
C VAL A 26 -1.51 -5.14 -18.06
N ILE A 27 -0.93 -4.53 -19.11
CA ILE A 27 0.50 -4.17 -19.12
C ILE A 27 0.81 -3.16 -18.01
N VAL A 28 0.01 -2.08 -17.91
CA VAL A 28 0.18 -1.06 -16.86
C VAL A 28 0.05 -1.67 -15.48
N SER A 29 -0.93 -2.55 -15.26
CA SER A 29 -1.08 -3.28 -14.00
C SER A 29 0.17 -4.08 -13.64
N GLY A 30 0.70 -4.85 -14.61
CA GLY A 30 1.91 -5.65 -14.42
C GLY A 30 3.15 -4.80 -14.10
N LEU A 31 3.35 -3.71 -14.83
CA LEU A 31 4.46 -2.78 -14.59
C LEU A 31 4.37 -2.12 -13.21
N LEU A 32 3.17 -1.68 -12.80
CA LEU A 32 2.95 -1.12 -11.47
C LEU A 32 3.19 -2.17 -10.37
N GLY A 33 2.73 -3.40 -10.58
CA GLY A 33 2.95 -4.51 -9.65
C GLY A 33 4.43 -4.80 -9.44
N VAL A 34 5.19 -4.92 -10.54
CA VAL A 34 6.65 -5.13 -10.49
C VAL A 34 7.35 -3.94 -9.84
N ALA A 35 7.01 -2.71 -10.23
CA ALA A 35 7.62 -1.51 -9.66
C ALA A 35 7.43 -1.45 -8.13
N VAL A 36 6.20 -1.71 -7.66
CA VAL A 36 5.96 -1.72 -6.21
C VAL A 36 6.67 -2.88 -5.52
N HIS A 37 6.70 -4.07 -6.13
CA HIS A 37 7.40 -5.21 -5.54
C HIS A 37 8.91 -4.95 -5.42
N VAL A 38 9.53 -4.42 -6.47
CA VAL A 38 10.93 -3.96 -6.44
C VAL A 38 11.09 -2.96 -5.30
N CYS A 39 10.34 -1.85 -5.29
CA CYS A 39 10.46 -0.86 -4.22
C CYS A 39 10.26 -1.44 -2.82
N ALA A 40 9.33 -2.38 -2.64
CA ALA A 40 9.07 -3.04 -1.37
C ALA A 40 10.22 -3.98 -0.94
N THR A 41 10.93 -4.62 -1.88
CA THR A 41 12.11 -5.44 -1.57
C THR A 41 13.36 -4.61 -1.20
N TRP A 42 13.45 -3.37 -1.69
CA TRP A 42 14.51 -2.43 -1.31
C TRP A 42 14.18 -1.61 -0.06
N ALA A 43 12.89 -1.51 0.31
CA ALA A 43 12.44 -0.76 1.49
C ALA A 43 12.88 -1.32 2.87
N PRO A 44 13.05 -2.63 3.12
CA PRO A 44 13.39 -3.11 4.47
C PRO A 44 14.83 -2.78 4.90
N GLU A 45 15.76 -2.60 3.97
CA GLU A 45 17.13 -2.15 4.30
C GLU A 45 17.23 -0.62 4.44
N VAL A 46 16.20 0.09 3.98
CA VAL A 46 16.11 1.55 3.97
C VAL A 46 14.71 1.96 4.41
N GLY A 47 14.33 1.58 5.65
CA GLY A 47 13.11 2.11 6.24
C GLY A 47 13.12 3.63 6.05
N PRO A 48 12.05 4.27 5.56
CA PRO A 48 12.13 5.65 5.13
C PRO A 48 12.56 6.49 6.31
N ASN A 49 13.77 7.05 6.23
CA ASN A 49 14.26 8.02 7.19
C ASN A 49 13.42 9.30 7.14
N TRP A 50 12.40 9.39 6.28
CA TRP A 50 11.67 10.59 5.93
C TRP A 50 10.16 10.36 6.02
N LEU A 51 9.43 11.22 6.73
CA LEU A 51 7.96 11.34 6.69
C LEU A 51 7.61 12.70 6.07
N VAL A 52 6.80 12.73 5.02
CA VAL A 52 6.28 13.98 4.43
C VAL A 52 4.94 14.33 5.08
N LEU A 53 4.55 15.60 5.20
CA LEU A 53 3.41 16.10 6.01
C LEU A 53 2.02 15.57 5.63
N PHE A 54 1.89 14.86 4.52
CA PHE A 54 0.78 13.95 4.39
C PHE A 54 1.16 12.71 5.18
N VAL A 55 0.52 12.49 6.34
CA VAL A 55 0.62 11.28 7.19
C VAL A 55 0.23 10.05 6.36
N LEU A 56 1.11 9.71 5.45
CA LEU A 56 1.05 8.70 4.45
C LEU A 56 2.42 8.06 4.60
N PRO A 57 2.58 7.15 5.59
CA PRO A 57 3.79 6.36 5.71
C PRO A 57 4.15 5.83 4.32
N GLY A 58 5.43 5.73 3.94
CA GLY A 58 5.83 5.34 2.56
C GLY A 58 5.08 4.10 2.04
N TRP A 59 4.66 3.24 2.96
CA TRP A 59 3.70 2.15 2.77
C TRP A 59 2.37 2.56 2.11
N THR A 60 1.70 3.62 2.51
CA THR A 60 0.46 4.09 1.85
C THR A 60 0.60 4.37 0.35
N LEU A 61 1.77 4.82 -0.12
CA LEU A 61 2.04 4.94 -1.55
C LEU A 61 2.14 3.56 -2.21
N PHE A 62 2.80 2.60 -1.55
CA PHE A 62 2.83 1.21 -2.00
C PHE A 62 1.42 0.62 -2.08
N PHE A 63 0.57 0.89 -1.09
CA PHE A 63 -0.83 0.44 -1.05
C PHE A 63 -1.68 1.10 -2.13
N GLY A 64 -1.54 2.41 -2.34
CA GLY A 64 -2.25 3.14 -3.39
C GLY A 64 -1.87 2.61 -4.78
N ALA A 65 -0.58 2.44 -5.05
CA ALA A 65 -0.09 1.87 -6.30
C ALA A 65 -0.56 0.42 -6.51
N HIS A 66 -0.59 -0.37 -5.44
CA HIS A 66 -1.16 -1.72 -5.42
C HIS A 66 -2.65 -1.72 -5.78
N LEU A 67 -3.44 -0.85 -5.15
CA LEU A 67 -4.88 -0.76 -5.39
C LEU A 67 -5.18 -0.33 -6.84
N ILE A 68 -4.42 0.64 -7.38
CA ILE A 68 -4.51 1.04 -8.78
C ILE A 68 -4.11 -0.11 -9.72
N SER A 69 -3.05 -0.86 -9.40
CA SER A 69 -2.63 -2.03 -10.19
C SER A 69 -3.72 -3.11 -10.21
N GLY A 70 -4.32 -3.43 -9.06
CA GLY A 70 -5.42 -4.39 -8.96
C GLY A 70 -6.66 -3.94 -9.74
N ALA A 71 -7.06 -2.68 -9.60
CA ALA A 71 -8.18 -2.11 -10.35
C ALA A 71 -7.94 -2.15 -11.87
N ALA A 72 -6.71 -1.88 -12.31
CA ALA A 72 -6.32 -1.98 -13.71
C ALA A 72 -6.36 -3.43 -14.22
N ALA A 73 -5.91 -4.41 -13.43
CA ALA A 73 -6.01 -5.83 -13.77
C ALA A 73 -7.47 -6.27 -13.96
N VAL A 74 -8.35 -5.92 -13.01
CA VAL A 74 -9.79 -6.24 -13.08
C VAL A 74 -10.42 -5.61 -14.31
N THR A 75 -10.09 -4.35 -14.59
CA THR A 75 -10.59 -3.63 -15.78
C THR A 75 -10.12 -4.28 -17.07
N GLY A 76 -8.83 -4.65 -17.16
CA GLY A 76 -8.26 -5.35 -18.30
C GLY A 76 -8.92 -6.71 -18.54
N LEU A 77 -9.10 -7.50 -17.48
CA LEU A 77 -9.80 -8.78 -17.53
C LEU A 77 -11.26 -8.61 -17.96
N ALA A 78 -12.00 -7.65 -17.40
CA ALA A 78 -13.39 -7.38 -17.78
C ALA A 78 -13.55 -6.98 -19.26
N LEU A 79 -12.55 -6.31 -19.83
CA LEU A 79 -12.54 -5.94 -21.25
C LEU A 79 -12.14 -7.11 -22.17
N LEU A 80 -11.21 -7.96 -21.73
CA LEU A 80 -10.64 -9.05 -22.55
C LEU A 80 -11.42 -10.37 -22.46
N LEU A 81 -11.96 -10.71 -21.29
CA LEU A 81 -12.64 -11.99 -21.05
C LEU A 81 -13.89 -12.20 -21.90
N PRO A 82 -14.89 -11.29 -21.91
CA PRO A 82 -16.12 -11.49 -22.65
C PRO A 82 -15.89 -11.76 -24.14
N PRO A 83 -15.04 -11.00 -24.86
CA PRO A 83 -14.85 -11.24 -26.28
C PRO A 83 -13.95 -12.45 -26.58
N LEU A 84 -13.00 -12.82 -25.70
CA LEU A 84 -12.23 -14.06 -25.84
C LEU A 84 -13.11 -15.30 -25.61
N LEU A 85 -13.94 -15.28 -24.58
CA LEU A 85 -14.88 -16.36 -24.27
C LEU A 85 -15.93 -16.55 -25.36
N ARG A 86 -16.37 -15.47 -26.02
CA ARG A 86 -17.31 -15.53 -27.15
C ARG A 86 -16.74 -16.21 -28.40
N ARG A 87 -15.41 -16.30 -28.57
CA ARG A 87 -14.79 -17.05 -29.68
C ARG A 87 -14.91 -18.56 -29.50
N ILE A 88 -15.14 -19.04 -28.28
CA ILE A 88 -15.30 -20.47 -28.01
C ILE A 88 -16.71 -20.90 -28.42
N ARG A 89 -16.79 -21.66 -29.51
CA ARG A 89 -18.07 -22.09 -30.13
C ARG A 89 -18.86 -23.07 -29.24
N ARG A 90 -18.17 -23.89 -28.44
CA ARG A 90 -18.79 -24.88 -27.55
C ARG A 90 -19.12 -24.27 -26.18
N THR A 91 -20.40 -24.30 -25.80
CA THR A 91 -20.90 -23.70 -24.55
C THR A 91 -20.25 -24.27 -23.29
N TRP A 92 -19.99 -25.58 -23.24
CA TRP A 92 -19.38 -26.23 -22.07
C TRP A 92 -17.92 -25.81 -21.88
N LEU A 93 -17.12 -25.80 -22.96
CA LEU A 93 -15.72 -25.31 -22.94
C LEU A 93 -15.68 -23.83 -22.51
N ARG A 94 -16.61 -23.02 -23.01
CA ARG A 94 -16.70 -21.61 -22.64
C ARG A 94 -16.94 -21.44 -21.14
N ARG A 95 -17.82 -22.24 -20.53
CA ARG A 95 -18.08 -22.22 -19.08
C ARG A 95 -16.84 -22.67 -18.30
N LEU A 96 -16.19 -23.74 -18.74
CA LEU A 96 -15.00 -24.29 -18.08
C LEU A 96 -13.85 -23.28 -18.10
N VAL A 97 -13.56 -22.65 -19.24
CA VAL A 97 -12.53 -21.60 -19.34
C VAL A 97 -12.89 -20.38 -18.49
N ALA A 98 -14.16 -19.96 -18.47
CA ALA A 98 -14.59 -18.86 -17.61
C ALA A 98 -14.34 -19.16 -16.12
N VAL A 99 -14.70 -20.36 -15.66
CA VAL A 99 -14.45 -20.80 -14.28
C VAL A 99 -12.94 -20.87 -13.99
N LEU A 100 -12.15 -21.45 -14.89
CA LEU A 100 -10.69 -21.53 -14.71
C LEU A 100 -10.04 -20.15 -14.61
N VAL A 101 -10.47 -19.19 -15.43
CA VAL A 101 -9.93 -17.82 -15.35
C VAL A 101 -10.32 -17.15 -14.03
N VAL A 102 -11.56 -17.32 -13.57
CA VAL A 102 -11.99 -16.80 -12.26
C VAL A 102 -11.19 -17.46 -11.13
N MET A 103 -11.01 -18.78 -11.16
CA MET A 103 -10.22 -19.51 -10.17
C MET A 103 -8.75 -19.08 -10.17
N ALA A 104 -8.16 -18.90 -11.35
CA ALA A 104 -6.78 -18.41 -11.49
C ALA A 104 -6.64 -16.96 -11.00
N ALA A 105 -7.63 -16.10 -11.27
CA ALA A 105 -7.65 -14.74 -10.75
C ALA A 105 -7.76 -14.72 -9.23
N ILE A 106 -8.66 -15.53 -8.65
CA ILE A 106 -8.80 -15.67 -7.19
C ILE A 106 -7.48 -16.18 -6.59
N ALA A 107 -6.93 -17.29 -7.11
CA ALA A 107 -5.70 -17.89 -6.61
C ALA A 107 -4.49 -16.94 -6.72
N GLY A 108 -4.39 -16.17 -7.81
CA GLY A 108 -3.34 -15.15 -7.98
C GLY A 108 -3.53 -13.94 -7.06
N SER A 109 -4.79 -13.56 -6.79
CA SER A 109 -5.11 -12.43 -5.91
C SER A 109 -5.08 -12.76 -4.42
N LEU A 110 -5.21 -14.05 -4.03
CA LEU A 110 -5.34 -14.45 -2.63
C LEU A 110 -4.10 -14.10 -1.78
N PRO A 111 -2.86 -14.45 -2.19
CA PRO A 111 -1.67 -14.08 -1.44
C PRO A 111 -1.55 -12.56 -1.32
N TRP A 112 -1.90 -11.86 -2.40
CA TRP A 112 -1.89 -10.40 -2.45
C TRP A 112 -2.90 -9.77 -1.49
N LEU A 113 -4.12 -10.30 -1.44
CA LEU A 113 -5.18 -9.80 -0.57
C LEU A 113 -4.88 -10.08 0.90
N VAL A 114 -4.29 -11.23 1.21
CA VAL A 114 -3.79 -11.55 2.56
C VAL A 114 -2.66 -10.61 2.97
N SER A 115 -1.69 -10.35 2.10
CA SER A 115 -0.62 -9.37 2.36
C SER A 115 -1.18 -7.97 2.53
N PHE A 116 -2.11 -7.54 1.68
CA PHE A 116 -2.74 -6.22 1.73
C PHE A 116 -3.55 -6.04 3.02
N VAL A 117 -4.37 -7.01 3.39
CA VAL A 117 -5.16 -6.96 4.63
C VAL A 117 -4.25 -7.04 5.86
N GLY A 118 -3.25 -7.93 5.86
CA GLY A 118 -2.30 -8.06 6.96
C GLY A 118 -1.49 -6.79 7.20
N LEU A 119 -0.88 -6.24 6.15
CA LEU A 119 -0.14 -4.99 6.23
C LEU A 119 -1.08 -3.80 6.52
N GLY A 120 -2.31 -3.80 5.99
CA GLY A 120 -3.30 -2.73 6.20
C GLY A 120 -3.82 -2.69 7.64
N LEU A 121 -4.04 -3.86 8.25
CA LEU A 121 -4.38 -3.98 9.66
C LEU A 121 -3.22 -3.54 10.55
N ASN A 122 -1.97 -3.85 10.18
CA ASN A 122 -0.79 -3.34 10.88
C ASN A 122 -0.66 -1.81 10.76
N MET A 123 -1.08 -1.21 9.65
CA MET A 123 -1.06 0.25 9.47
C MET A 123 -2.09 1.00 10.33
N ILE A 124 -3.24 0.40 10.63
CA ILE A 124 -4.21 0.98 11.58
C ILE A 124 -3.62 1.00 13.01
N GLN A 125 -2.55 0.23 13.26
CA GLN A 125 -1.95 0.08 14.57
C GLN A 125 -0.68 0.89 14.79
N GLY A 126 -0.02 1.40 13.74
CA GLY A 126 1.07 2.37 13.89
C GLY A 126 0.49 3.74 14.21
N THR A 127 0.30 4.04 15.49
CA THR A 127 -0.24 5.33 15.91
C THR A 127 0.90 6.34 15.96
N TYR A 128 0.65 7.52 15.39
CA TYR A 128 1.58 8.63 15.40
C TYR A 128 1.07 9.70 16.36
N SER A 129 1.88 10.08 17.34
CA SER A 129 1.58 11.18 18.26
C SER A 129 2.56 12.33 18.03
N LYS A 130 2.02 13.53 17.82
CA LYS A 130 2.84 14.74 17.67
C LYS A 130 2.98 15.41 19.03
N VAL A 131 4.23 15.63 19.45
CA VAL A 131 4.54 16.37 20.68
C VAL A 131 5.25 17.66 20.28
N SER A 132 4.81 18.78 20.85
CA SER A 132 5.40 20.09 20.59
C SER A 132 6.00 20.65 21.88
N ALA A 133 7.17 21.28 21.76
CA ALA A 133 7.79 22.04 22.84
C ALA A 133 7.21 23.46 22.88
N GLU A 134 7.37 24.14 24.02
CA GLU A 134 6.99 25.55 24.18
C GLU A 134 7.74 26.48 23.20
N GLY A 135 8.95 26.10 22.79
CA GLY A 135 9.77 26.82 21.81
C GLY A 135 9.29 26.71 20.35
N GLY A 136 8.22 25.95 20.09
CA GLY A 136 7.67 25.75 18.75
C GLY A 136 8.31 24.59 17.97
N GLU A 137 9.37 23.95 18.49
CA GLU A 137 9.85 22.69 17.93
C GLU A 137 8.83 21.58 18.16
N SER A 138 8.84 20.58 17.29
CA SER A 138 7.99 19.41 17.46
C SER A 138 8.66 18.13 16.98
N VAL A 139 8.22 17.01 17.55
CA VAL A 139 8.60 15.65 17.16
C VAL A 139 7.35 14.84 16.86
N ILE A 140 7.46 13.88 15.94
CA ILE A 140 6.46 12.85 15.72
C ILE A 140 7.01 11.56 16.33
N ILE A 141 6.22 10.93 17.18
CA ILE A 141 6.52 9.62 17.73
C ILE A 141 5.70 8.60 16.96
N GLU A 142 6.39 7.63 16.38
CA GLU A 142 5.77 6.43 15.83
C GLU A 142 5.83 5.36 16.91
N HIS A 143 4.69 4.74 17.24
CA HIS A 143 4.68 3.61 18.17
C HIS A 143 3.90 2.43 17.61
N SER A 144 4.27 1.22 18.04
CA SER A 144 3.59 0.01 17.61
C SER A 144 2.29 -0.19 18.40
N GLY A 145 1.21 -0.54 17.69
CA GLY A 145 -0.03 -0.96 18.33
C GLY A 145 -0.01 -2.42 18.81
N PHE A 146 1.02 -3.19 18.44
CA PHE A 146 1.24 -4.54 18.96
C PHE A 146 2.16 -4.52 20.19
N ASP A 147 3.35 -3.95 20.03
CA ASP A 147 4.29 -3.79 21.12
C ASP A 147 4.24 -2.35 21.63
N ARG A 148 3.50 -2.14 22.72
CA ARG A 148 3.34 -0.82 23.35
C ARG A 148 4.64 -0.26 23.93
N ARG A 149 5.74 -1.01 23.92
CA ARG A 149 7.07 -0.54 24.33
C ARG A 149 7.88 -0.04 23.14
N ALA A 150 7.50 -0.42 21.92
CA ALA A 150 8.29 -0.15 20.74
C ALA A 150 7.93 1.20 20.12
N TYR A 151 8.94 2.04 19.88
CA TYR A 151 8.77 3.39 19.36
C TYR A 151 9.92 3.81 18.42
N SER A 152 9.68 4.84 17.61
CA SER A 152 10.71 5.60 16.91
C SER A 152 10.35 7.08 16.89
N VAL A 153 11.33 7.98 16.74
CA VAL A 153 11.11 9.42 16.83
C VAL A 153 11.61 10.14 15.59
N PHE A 154 10.75 11.00 15.05
CA PHE A 154 11.03 11.84 13.90
C PHE A 154 11.09 13.30 14.33
N ARG A 155 12.11 14.02 13.88
CA ARG A 155 12.30 15.45 14.08
C ARG A 155 11.92 16.21 12.81
N GLN A 156 11.38 17.41 12.97
CA GLN A 156 11.01 18.22 11.82
C GLN A 156 12.25 18.72 11.06
N LYS A 157 12.36 18.38 9.77
CA LYS A 157 13.41 18.84 8.85
C LYS A 157 12.98 20.10 8.07
N SER A 158 11.72 20.17 7.67
CA SER A 158 11.13 21.33 7.01
C SER A 158 9.65 21.46 7.35
N SER A 159 8.99 22.50 6.85
CA SER A 159 7.55 22.71 7.07
C SER A 159 6.68 21.53 6.63
N PHE A 160 7.21 20.64 5.77
CA PHE A 160 6.48 19.47 5.31
C PHE A 160 7.27 18.15 5.40
N LEU A 161 8.45 18.16 5.98
CA LEU A 161 9.32 16.98 6.00
C LEU A 161 9.81 16.74 7.41
N TRP A 162 9.74 15.49 7.83
CA TRP A 162 10.21 14.99 9.10
C TRP A 162 11.24 13.91 8.81
N GLU A 163 12.30 13.88 9.58
CA GLU A 163 13.38 12.90 9.43
C GLU A 163 13.52 12.08 10.72
N LYS A 164 13.76 10.78 10.58
CA LYS A 164 13.95 9.86 11.68
C LYS A 164 15.23 10.25 12.42
N SER A 165 15.06 10.75 13.64
CA SER A 165 16.15 11.18 14.53
C SER A 165 16.53 10.05 15.49
N VAL A 166 15.54 9.28 15.94
CA VAL A 166 15.75 8.07 16.77
C VAL A 166 15.19 6.86 16.03
N GLY A 167 16.04 5.84 15.86
CA GLY A 167 15.68 4.55 15.29
C GLY A 167 14.61 3.80 16.09
N TRP A 168 14.24 2.61 15.62
CA TRP A 168 13.32 1.76 16.37
C TRP A 168 13.96 1.34 17.70
N GLN A 169 13.29 1.64 18.80
CA GLN A 169 13.73 1.38 20.17
C GLN A 169 12.61 0.68 20.96
N THR A 170 13.00 0.04 22.05
CA THR A 170 12.06 -0.59 22.98
C THR A 170 12.26 0.02 24.36
N ALA A 171 11.22 0.67 24.88
CA ALA A 171 11.17 1.19 26.23
C ALA A 171 11.20 0.06 27.27
N PRO A 172 11.72 0.30 28.48
CA PRO A 172 11.69 -0.67 29.57
C PRO A 172 10.25 -1.04 29.96
N ASP A 173 9.35 -0.05 29.97
CA ASP A 173 7.94 -0.18 30.31
C ASP A 173 7.03 0.27 29.16
N VAL A 174 5.71 0.30 29.40
CA VAL A 174 4.72 0.75 28.41
C VAL A 174 5.02 2.20 28.03
N PHE A 175 5.28 2.43 26.75
CA PHE A 175 5.54 3.75 26.20
C PHE A 175 4.21 4.44 25.87
N ASP A 176 3.86 5.46 26.66
CA ASP A 176 2.63 6.24 26.46
C ASP A 176 2.94 7.51 25.66
N ALA A 177 2.73 7.44 24.34
CA ALA A 177 3.06 8.51 23.40
C ALA A 177 2.17 9.76 23.59
N ASP A 178 0.98 9.62 24.17
CA ASP A 178 0.02 10.72 24.32
C ASP A 178 0.32 11.60 25.54
N ASN A 179 1.06 11.06 26.52
CA ASN A 179 1.47 11.76 27.75
C ASN A 179 2.95 12.19 27.73
N CYS A 180 3.55 12.27 26.54
CA CYS A 180 4.92 12.74 26.40
C CYS A 180 5.01 14.27 26.44
N THR A 181 6.10 14.77 26.99
CA THR A 181 6.48 16.19 26.97
C THR A 181 7.80 16.37 26.26
N LEU A 182 7.96 17.50 25.58
CA LEU A 182 9.16 17.83 24.82
C LEU A 182 9.79 19.10 25.39
N ALA A 183 11.05 19.00 25.81
CA ALA A 183 11.82 20.12 26.29
C ALA A 183 12.99 20.40 25.33
N ALA A 184 13.24 21.67 25.04
CA ALA A 184 14.45 22.07 24.33
C ALA A 184 15.66 21.94 25.27
N ARG A 185 16.73 21.32 24.77
CA ARG A 185 17.99 21.16 25.50
C ARG A 185 19.15 21.50 24.58
N GLU A 186 19.51 22.79 24.56
CA GLU A 186 20.57 23.34 23.70
C GLU A 186 20.28 23.06 22.20
N ALA A 187 21.05 22.19 21.54
CA ALA A 187 20.86 21.81 20.14
C ALA A 187 19.91 20.59 19.95
N ASP A 188 19.70 19.83 21.03
CA ASP A 188 18.90 18.61 21.03
C ASP A 188 17.54 18.84 21.70
N LEU A 189 16.61 17.93 21.43
CA LEU A 189 15.33 17.92 22.11
C LEU A 189 15.34 16.75 23.10
N LEU A 190 14.76 16.95 24.28
CA LEU A 190 14.58 15.89 25.26
C LEU A 190 13.10 15.53 25.33
N LEU A 191 12.78 14.34 24.83
CA LEU A 191 11.45 13.76 24.94
C LEU A 191 11.34 13.02 26.27
N THR A 192 10.35 13.36 27.08
CA THR A 192 10.08 12.71 28.37
C THR A 192 8.70 12.08 28.33
N CYS A 193 8.63 10.76 28.45
CA CYS A 193 7.40 9.97 28.42
C CYS A 193 7.36 9.11 29.68
N GLY A 194 6.56 9.52 30.68
CA GLY A 194 6.59 8.89 32.00
C GLY A 194 7.97 8.99 32.65
N THR A 195 8.61 7.84 32.89
CA THR A 195 9.97 7.75 33.45
C THR A 195 11.07 7.75 32.39
N ASP A 196 10.71 7.54 31.12
CA ASP A 196 11.67 7.44 30.03
C ASP A 196 12.10 8.82 29.54
N ARG A 197 13.41 8.97 29.34
CA ARG A 197 14.04 10.19 28.81
C ARG A 197 14.78 9.84 27.54
N VAL A 198 14.26 10.28 26.41
CA VAL A 198 14.79 9.99 25.08
C VAL A 198 15.43 11.25 24.51
N PRO A 199 16.76 11.31 24.38
CA PRO A 199 17.39 12.39 23.64
C PRO A 199 17.04 12.25 22.16
N VAL A 200 16.65 13.36 21.54
CA VAL A 200 16.29 13.46 20.12
C VAL A 200 17.32 14.38 19.45
N PRO A 201 18.35 13.80 18.82
CA PRO A 201 19.43 14.55 18.19
C PRO A 201 18.94 15.53 17.13
N SER A 202 19.73 16.58 16.90
CA SER A 202 19.61 17.41 15.70
C SER A 202 19.88 16.62 14.42
N LEU A 203 19.20 17.04 13.36
CA LEU A 203 19.40 16.48 12.03
C LEU A 203 20.66 17.13 11.46
N ASN A 204 21.70 16.34 11.17
CA ASN A 204 22.92 16.80 10.49
C ASN A 204 22.71 16.99 8.99
#